data_AF-A0A2G9TFC9-F1
#
_entry.id   AF-A0A2G9TFC9-F1
#
_cell.length_a   1.000
_cell.length_b   1.000
_cell.length_c   1.000
_cell.angle_alpha   90.00
_cell.angle_beta   90.00
_cell.angle_gamma   90.00
#
_symmetry.space_group_name_H-M   'P 1'
#
loop_
_entity.id
_entity.type
_entity.pdbx_description
1 polymer ?
#
loop_
_entity_poly.entity_id
_entity_poly.type
_entity_poly.pdbx_seq_one_letter_code
_entity_poly.pdbx_strand_id
1 'polypeptide(L)'
;MGIREGAAPYYGPRIDLTLRDSNGRYHIYGSIQLDFELPERFDLGYIGEDGQRHRPVLIHRAIVPPAETILAIIATECGECWPFWLSLHQVSS
;
A
#
# COMPACT_ATOMS: atom_id res chain seq x y z
N MET A 1 14.22 -4.77 5.23
CA MET A 1 13.33 -4.19 6.26
C MET A 1 14.21 -3.32 7.15
N GLY A 2 13.97 -2.02 7.23
CA GLY A 2 14.78 -1.09 8.03
C GLY A 2 13.87 -0.17 8.85
N ILE A 3 14.35 0.31 9.99
CA ILE A 3 13.60 1.24 10.85
C ILE A 3 13.79 2.64 10.29
N ARG A 4 12.69 3.34 10.01
CA ARG A 4 12.70 4.75 9.57
C ARG A 4 12.12 5.62 10.68
N GLU A 5 13.00 6.12 11.54
CA GLU A 5 12.60 7.02 12.62
C GLU A 5 12.03 8.33 12.04
N GLY A 6 10.87 8.77 12.54
CA GLY A 6 10.21 10.01 12.12
C GLY A 6 9.51 9.99 10.75
N ALA A 7 9.50 8.87 10.03
CA ALA A 7 8.79 8.74 8.75
C ALA A 7 7.30 8.39 8.91
N ALA A 8 6.87 8.05 10.12
CA ALA A 8 5.47 7.78 10.43
C ALA A 8 4.67 9.09 10.47
N PRO A 9 3.47 9.15 9.88
CA PRO A 9 2.56 10.27 10.09
C PRO A 9 2.28 10.49 11.57
N TYR A 10 2.04 11.73 11.97
CA TYR A 10 1.80 12.11 13.37
C TYR A 10 0.67 11.31 14.05
N TYR A 11 -0.30 10.82 13.26
CA TYR A 11 -1.50 10.15 13.73
C TYR A 11 -1.40 8.61 13.78
N GLY A 12 -0.25 8.01 13.51
CA GLY A 12 -0.01 6.58 13.79
C GLY A 12 1.16 5.93 13.05
N PRO A 13 1.58 4.72 13.49
CA PRO A 13 2.68 3.98 12.89
C PRO A 13 2.32 3.44 11.50
N ARG A 14 3.33 3.37 10.63
CA ARG A 14 3.24 2.90 9.25
C ARG A 14 4.25 1.79 8.98
N ILE A 15 3.83 0.77 8.26
CA ILE A 15 4.69 -0.28 7.71
C ILE A 15 4.63 -0.17 6.18
N ASP A 16 5.77 0.05 5.54
CA ASP A 16 5.90 0.07 4.09
C ASP A 16 6.54 -1.22 3.57
N LEU A 17 5.91 -1.83 2.58
CA LEU A 17 6.44 -2.95 1.82
C LEU A 17 7.24 -2.40 0.65
N THR A 18 8.56 -2.48 0.75
CA THR A 18 9.48 -1.99 -0.28
C THR A 18 10.11 -3.16 -1.03
N LEU A 19 10.04 -3.16 -2.36
CA LEU A 19 10.72 -4.13 -3.22
C LEU A 19 11.82 -3.43 -4.02
N ARG A 20 12.87 -4.20 -4.34
CA ARG A 20 13.96 -3.77 -5.19
C ARG A 20 13.74 -4.31 -6.59
N ASP A 21 13.82 -3.44 -7.60
CA ASP A 21 13.70 -3.83 -9.02
C ASP A 21 15.04 -4.35 -9.60
N SER A 22 15.03 -4.84 -10.84
CA SER A 22 16.21 -5.39 -11.51
C SER A 22 17.34 -4.36 -11.69
N ASN A 23 16.99 -3.07 -11.76
CA ASN A 23 17.90 -1.94 -11.88
C ASN A 23 18.42 -1.44 -10.52
N GLY A 24 18.01 -2.08 -9.43
CA GLY A 24 18.42 -1.77 -8.08
C GLY A 24 17.74 -0.58 -7.42
N ARG A 25 16.64 -0.08 -7.98
CA ARG A 25 15.80 0.96 -7.36
C ARG A 25 14.83 0.32 -6.39
N TYR A 26 14.48 1.06 -5.35
CA TYR A 26 13.52 0.64 -4.33
C TYR A 26 12.18 1.34 -4.55
N HIS A 27 11.10 0.56 -4.62
CA HIS A 27 9.74 1.06 -4.78
C HIS A 27 8.87 0.57 -3.63
N ILE A 28 7.98 1.42 -3.12
CA ILE A 28 6.96 1.01 -2.15
C ILE A 28 5.80 0.38 -2.93
N TYR A 29 5.56 -0.91 -2.68
CA TYR A 29 4.46 -1.66 -3.29
C TYR A 29 3.21 -1.65 -2.43
N GLY A 30 3.37 -1.55 -1.12
CA GLY A 30 2.24 -1.53 -0.22
C GLY A 30 2.53 -0.84 1.08
N SER A 31 1.48 -0.52 1.80
CA SER A 31 1.55 0.09 3.11
C SER A 31 0.41 -0.39 3.99
N ILE A 32 0.71 -0.55 5.28
CA ILE A 32 -0.27 -0.71 6.35
C ILE A 32 -0.06 0.46 7.31
N GLN A 33 -1.09 1.25 7.53
CA GLN A 33 -1.05 2.46 8.36
C GLN A 33 -2.15 2.38 9.40
N LEU A 34 -1.79 2.52 10.67
CA LEU A 34 -2.76 2.71 11.74
C LEU A 34 -3.11 4.20 11.86
N ASP A 35 -4.38 4.50 12.04
CA ASP A 35 -4.91 5.86 12.16
C ASP A 35 -5.81 5.96 13.39
N PHE A 36 -5.34 6.76 14.35
CA PHE A 36 -6.04 7.04 15.60
C PHE A 36 -6.79 8.37 15.59
N GLU A 37 -6.53 9.24 14.60
CA GLU A 37 -7.07 10.61 14.56
C GLU A 37 -8.41 10.69 13.83
N LEU A 38 -8.54 10.05 12.67
CA LEU A 38 -9.80 10.06 11.93
C LEU A 38 -10.98 9.47 12.71
N PRO A 39 -10.83 8.37 13.49
CA PRO A 39 -11.90 7.89 14.34
C PRO A 39 -12.41 8.93 15.35
N GLU A 40 -11.51 9.75 15.88
CA GLU A 40 -11.88 10.84 16.80
C GLU A 40 -12.55 12.00 16.06
N ARG A 41 -11.98 12.44 14.93
CA ARG A 41 -12.51 13.56 14.14
C ARG A 41 -13.91 13.32 13.58
N PHE A 42 -14.25 12.08 13.26
CA PHE A 42 -15.58 11.70 12.78
C PHE A 42 -16.50 11.16 13.89
N ASP A 43 -16.07 11.22 15.16
CA ASP A 43 -16.75 10.62 16.32
C ASP A 43 -17.24 9.18 16.09
N LEU A 44 -16.37 8.35 15.49
CA LEU A 44 -16.67 6.95 15.28
C LEU A 44 -16.68 6.21 16.61
N GLY A 45 -17.64 5.30 16.79
CA GLY A 45 -17.71 4.44 17.96
C GLY A 45 -18.57 3.21 17.73
N TYR A 46 -18.32 2.17 18.52
CA TYR A 46 -19.10 0.92 18.55
C TYR A 46 -19.34 0.49 19.99
N ILE A 47 -20.31 -0.39 20.22
CA ILE A 47 -20.56 -0.98 21.54
C ILE A 47 -19.74 -2.27 21.65
N GLY A 48 -18.89 -2.33 22.68
CA GLY A 48 -18.04 -3.49 22.96
C GLY A 48 -18.80 -4.61 23.68
N GLU A 49 -18.11 -5.74 23.87
CA GLU A 49 -18.65 -6.89 24.62
C GLU A 49 -18.95 -6.55 26.09
N ASP A 50 -18.33 -5.51 26.62
CA ASP A 50 -18.56 -4.94 27.95
C ASP A 50 -19.80 -4.02 28.03
N GLY A 51 -20.51 -3.83 26.91
CA GLY A 51 -21.65 -2.93 26.80
C GLY A 51 -21.31 -1.44 26.77
N GLN A 52 -20.02 -1.08 26.75
CA GLN A 52 -19.56 0.32 26.73
C GLN A 52 -19.28 0.80 25.30
N ARG A 53 -19.27 2.13 25.10
CA ARG A 53 -18.88 2.73 23.82
C ARG A 53 -17.35 2.78 23.71
N HIS A 54 -16.81 2.17 22.66
CA HIS A 54 -15.39 2.17 22.33
C HIS A 54 -15.13 2.87 21.00
N ARG A 55 -13.93 3.42 20.84
CA ARG A 55 -13.49 4.05 19.59
C ARG A 55 -12.67 3.05 18.77
N PRO A 56 -13.00 2.83 17.49
CA PRO A 56 -12.22 1.93 16.64
C PRO A 56 -10.88 2.58 16.26
N VAL A 57 -9.91 1.74 15.87
CA VAL A 57 -8.70 2.18 15.17
C VAL A 57 -8.89 1.91 13.68
N LEU A 58 -8.61 2.90 12.83
CA LEU A 58 -8.68 2.72 11.39
C LEU A 58 -7.36 2.17 10.85
N ILE A 59 -7.46 1.23 9.90
CA ILE A 59 -6.30 0.65 9.21
C ILE A 59 -6.40 0.99 7.73
N HIS A 60 -5.54 1.89 7.27
CA HIS A 60 -5.38 2.15 5.84
C HIS A 60 -4.43 1.12 5.25
N ARG A 61 -4.86 0.43 4.19
CA ARG A 61 -4.06 -0.57 3.48
C ARG A 61 -4.01 -0.30 1.99
N ALA A 62 -2.82 -0.43 1.42
CA ALA A 62 -2.59 -0.54 -0.01
C ALA A 62 -1.64 -1.72 -0.24
N ILE A 63 -1.99 -2.64 -1.13
CA ILE A 63 -1.17 -3.83 -1.44
C ILE A 63 -0.47 -3.68 -2.79
N VAL A 64 -1.04 -2.83 -3.62
CA VAL A 64 -0.75 -2.68 -5.03
C VAL A 64 -0.67 -1.16 -5.24
N PRO A 65 0.44 -0.61 -5.76
CA PRO A 65 0.51 0.81 -6.07
C PRO A 65 -0.61 1.23 -7.04
N PRO A 66 -0.76 2.54 -7.30
CA PRO A 66 -1.62 3.00 -8.38
C PRO A 66 -1.26 2.31 -9.70
N ALA A 67 -2.27 2.10 -10.55
CA ALA A 67 -2.12 1.34 -11.80
C ALA A 67 -0.99 1.90 -12.67
N GLU A 68 -0.85 3.22 -12.72
CA GLU A 68 0.17 3.94 -13.47
C GLU A 68 1.58 3.59 -12.99
N THR A 69 1.76 3.47 -11.67
CA THR A 69 3.07 3.13 -11.07
C THR A 69 3.42 1.67 -11.36
N ILE A 70 2.46 0.75 -11.24
CA ILE A 70 2.71 -0.66 -11.54
C ILE A 70 3.02 -0.87 -13.02
N LEU A 71 2.24 -0.26 -13.90
CA LEU A 71 2.48 -0.32 -15.35
C LEU A 71 3.87 0.21 -15.68
N ALA A 72 4.29 1.34 -15.08
CA ALA A 72 5.63 1.88 -15.30
C ALA A 72 6.74 0.94 -14.81
N ILE A 73 6.58 0.32 -13.62
CA ILE A 73 7.57 -0.62 -13.09
C ILE A 73 7.62 -1.88 -13.96
N ILE A 74 6.48 -2.48 -14.28
CA ILE A 74 6.42 -3.68 -15.13
C ILE A 74 6.99 -3.39 -16.52
N ALA A 75 6.65 -2.25 -17.14
CA ALA A 75 7.21 -1.86 -18.43
C ALA A 75 8.75 -1.75 -18.39
N THR A 76 9.28 -1.19 -17.30
CA THR A 76 10.72 -1.05 -17.10
C THR A 76 11.40 -2.41 -16.96
N GLU A 77 10.77 -3.36 -16.27
CA GLU A 77 11.32 -4.70 -16.04
C GLU A 77 11.16 -5.62 -17.26
N CYS A 78 10.07 -5.51 -18.02
CA CYS A 78 9.79 -6.37 -19.16
C CYS A 78 10.44 -5.87 -20.46
N GLY A 79 10.68 -4.57 -20.61
CA GLY A 79 11.12 -3.99 -21.86
C GLY A 79 10.15 -4.32 -23.01
N GLU A 80 10.63 -5.03 -24.02
CA GLU A 80 9.82 -5.49 -25.16
C GLU A 80 9.19 -6.88 -24.91
N CYS A 81 9.63 -7.62 -23.90
CA CYS A 81 9.21 -9.01 -23.64
C CYS A 81 8.12 -9.07 -22.56
N TRP A 82 6.90 -8.70 -22.93
CA TRP A 82 5.76 -8.72 -22.02
C TRP A 82 5.27 -10.15 -21.73
N PRO A 83 4.88 -10.47 -20.49
CA PRO A 83 4.18 -11.71 -20.18
C PRO A 83 2.89 -11.81 -21.01
N PHE A 84 2.54 -13.01 -21.47
CA PHE A 84 1.38 -13.23 -22.34
C PHE A 84 0.07 -12.63 -21.77
N TRP A 85 -0.12 -12.68 -20.46
CA TRP A 85 -1.30 -12.14 -19.77
C TRP A 85 -1.32 -10.61 -19.63
N LEU A 86 -0.22 -9.93 -19.94
CA LEU A 86 -0.09 -8.46 -19.92
C LEU A 86 0.21 -7.86 -21.29
N SER A 87 0.60 -8.66 -22.28
CA SER A 87 0.91 -8.17 -23.62
C SER A 87 -0.34 -7.60 -24.30
N LEU A 88 -0.20 -6.43 -24.92
CA LEU A 88 -1.23 -5.85 -25.79
C LEU A 88 -1.45 -6.67 -27.06
N HIS A 89 -0.44 -7.43 -27.49
CA HIS A 89 -0.49 -8.31 -28.65
C HIS A 89 -0.25 -9.75 -28.21
N GLN A 90 -1.32 -10.52 -28.07
CA GLN A 90 -1.26 -11.90 -27.55
C GLN A 90 -1.08 -12.93 -28.67
N VAL A 91 -1.74 -12.73 -29.81
CA VAL A 91 -1.64 -13.57 -31.00
C VAL A 91 -1.65 -12.65 -32.22
N SER A 92 -0.82 -12.92 -33.23
CA SER A 92 -0.92 -12.29 -34.56
C SER A 92 -1.26 -13.34 -35.60
N SER A 93 -2.24 -13.05 -36.46
CA SER A 93 -2.61 -13.84 -37.64
C SER A 93 -1.59 -13.72 -38.76
#